data_AF-A0AAD8I8M4-F1
#
_entry.id   AF-A0AAD8I8M4-F1
#
_cell.length_a   1.000
_cell.length_b   1.000
_cell.length_c   1.000
_cell.angle_alpha   90.00
_cell.angle_beta   90.00
_cell.angle_gamma   90.00
#
_symmetry.space_group_name_H-M   'P 1'
#
loop_
_entity.id
_entity.type
_entity.pdbx_description
1 polymer ?
#
loop_
_entity_poly.entity_id
_entity_poly.type
_entity_poly.pdbx_seq_one_letter_code
_entity_poly.pdbx_strand_id
1 'polypeptide(L)'
;MADLLNQEQIVEFQEAFSLFDKDGDGCITIEELATVIRSLDQNPSEEELQDMIREVDADGNGTIEFVEFLNLMAKKMKETDVEEELKEAFKVFDKDQNGFISATELRHVMINLGEKLSDEEVEQMIREADLDGDGQVNYDEFKNNPSFSLPSHSDVVRTRETLQRAKNSTNSSVSISKDEIINGTTGQNRVLPRASASQQFDTELKHIAFGVAASSYLWKNIKEYIKQWWRPGETRGVVWLDQKVSTEGNEGLPEIRISGDTSKFKYTNRQGDRSALRISRVVSETLRLGMEDIRWFVMGDDDTVFLVENLVRVLSKYDHNQLYYIGCISESHIQNIVFSYAMAYGGGGFAISNPLAKELEKMHNRCLQRYPGLYGSDDRMQACMAELGVLLTKEDRRVRHRRHGAS
;
A
#
# COMPACT_ATOMS: atom_id res chain seq x y z
N MET A 1 2.89 -6.68 28.90
CA MET A 1 3.50 -5.74 27.92
C MET A 1 3.84 -6.40 26.58
N ALA A 2 3.71 -7.72 26.44
CA ALA A 2 3.49 -8.39 25.15
C ALA A 2 2.01 -8.27 24.67
N ASP A 3 1.23 -7.39 25.28
CA ASP A 3 -0.23 -7.27 25.08
C ASP A 3 -0.62 -6.17 24.07
N LEU A 4 0.36 -5.55 23.41
CA LEU A 4 0.16 -4.39 22.52
C LEU A 4 0.38 -4.71 21.04
N LEU A 5 0.98 -5.86 20.72
CA LEU A 5 1.22 -6.29 19.35
C LEU A 5 0.33 -7.49 19.05
N ASN A 6 -0.40 -7.42 17.94
CA ASN A 6 -1.20 -8.55 17.48
C ASN A 6 -0.29 -9.66 16.92
N GLN A 7 -0.85 -10.85 16.72
CA GLN A 7 -0.08 -12.02 16.32
C GLN A 7 0.53 -11.88 14.91
N GLU A 8 -0.05 -11.05 14.04
CA GLU A 8 0.48 -10.74 12.71
C GLU A 8 1.70 -9.82 12.80
N GLN A 9 1.64 -8.77 13.62
CA GLN A 9 2.75 -7.83 13.86
C GLN A 9 3.96 -8.53 14.49
N ILE A 10 3.73 -9.48 15.40
CA ILE A 10 4.80 -10.29 15.99
C ILE A 10 5.49 -11.13 14.90
N VAL A 11 4.72 -11.68 13.96
CA VAL A 11 5.27 -12.44 12.83
C VAL A 11 6.05 -11.51 11.90
N GLU A 12 5.54 -10.32 11.56
CA GLU A 12 6.25 -9.32 10.75
C GLU A 12 7.57 -8.89 11.39
N PHE A 13 7.61 -8.71 12.72
CA PHE A 13 8.84 -8.38 13.41
C PHE A 13 9.80 -9.56 13.52
N GLN A 14 9.29 -10.78 13.59
CA GLN A 14 10.12 -11.97 13.50
C GLN A 14 10.76 -12.11 12.12
N GLU A 15 10.04 -11.74 11.06
CA GLU A 15 10.57 -11.67 9.70
C GLU A 15 11.65 -10.60 9.56
N ALA A 16 11.40 -9.40 10.11
CA ALA A 16 12.39 -8.33 10.12
C ALA A 16 13.65 -8.72 10.92
N PHE A 17 13.48 -9.32 12.11
CA PHE A 17 14.59 -9.81 12.94
C PHE A 17 15.46 -10.83 12.19
N SER A 18 14.84 -11.76 11.49
CA SER A 18 15.53 -12.79 10.70
C SER A 18 16.32 -12.24 9.50
N LEU A 19 16.13 -10.96 9.13
CA LEU A 19 16.98 -10.31 8.13
C LEU A 19 18.30 -9.86 8.71
N PHE A 20 18.34 -9.57 10.01
CA PHE A 20 19.53 -9.20 10.74
C PHE A 20 20.27 -10.44 11.24
N ASP A 21 19.58 -11.34 11.93
CA ASP A 21 20.11 -12.63 12.41
C ASP A 21 20.34 -13.60 11.23
N LYS A 22 21.58 -13.63 10.72
CA LYS A 22 21.95 -14.37 9.50
C LYS A 22 22.25 -15.83 9.79
N ASP A 23 22.80 -16.12 10.97
CA ASP A 23 23.16 -17.48 11.36
C ASP A 23 22.02 -18.21 12.10
N GLY A 24 20.97 -17.48 12.49
CA GLY A 24 19.74 -18.00 13.07
C GLY A 24 19.92 -18.39 14.54
N ASP A 25 20.87 -17.78 15.24
CA ASP A 25 21.16 -18.08 16.64
C ASP A 25 20.17 -17.41 17.63
N GLY A 26 19.29 -16.54 17.12
CA GLY A 26 18.26 -15.85 17.88
C GLY A 26 18.71 -14.51 18.47
N CYS A 27 19.91 -14.04 18.13
CA CYS A 27 20.48 -12.78 18.55
C CYS A 27 21.00 -12.00 17.33
N ILE A 28 21.03 -10.67 17.40
CA ILE A 28 21.68 -9.84 16.37
C ILE A 28 22.99 -9.32 16.95
N THR A 29 24.09 -9.71 16.32
CA THR A 29 25.43 -9.23 16.67
C THR A 29 25.76 -7.88 16.00
N ILE A 30 26.82 -7.22 16.47
CA ILE A 30 27.32 -5.97 15.85
C ILE A 30 27.67 -6.22 14.37
N GLU A 31 28.30 -7.35 14.07
CA GLU A 31 28.72 -7.71 12.73
C GLU A 31 27.53 -7.90 11.78
N GLU A 32 26.45 -8.51 12.27
CA GLU A 32 25.20 -8.70 11.54
C GLU A 32 24.46 -7.39 11.31
N LEU A 33 24.36 -6.55 12.35
CA LEU A 33 23.81 -5.21 12.24
C LEU A 33 24.58 -4.36 11.22
N ALA A 34 25.91 -4.39 11.27
CA ALA A 34 26.79 -3.69 10.34
C ALA A 34 26.59 -4.17 8.89
N THR A 35 26.41 -5.48 8.69
CA THR A 35 26.21 -6.08 7.37
C THR A 35 24.92 -5.60 6.74
N VAL A 36 23.83 -5.54 7.51
CA VAL A 36 22.53 -5.06 7.03
C VAL A 36 22.57 -3.55 6.76
N ILE A 37 23.09 -2.72 7.66
CA ILE A 37 23.10 -1.26 7.47
C ILE A 37 23.97 -0.87 6.26
N ARG A 38 25.10 -1.55 6.05
CA ARG A 38 25.93 -1.37 4.84
C ARG A 38 25.24 -1.78 3.55
N SER A 39 24.33 -2.75 3.62
CA SER A 39 23.51 -3.13 2.45
C SER A 39 22.46 -2.09 2.08
N LEU A 40 22.16 -1.14 2.98
CA LEU A 40 21.23 -0.01 2.78
C LEU A 40 21.94 1.28 2.33
N ASP A 41 23.16 1.16 1.79
CA ASP A 41 24.01 2.28 1.31
C ASP A 41 24.39 3.29 2.41
N GLN A 42 24.35 2.85 3.67
CA GLN A 42 24.85 3.60 4.83
C GLN A 42 26.19 3.02 5.28
N ASN A 43 27.10 3.85 5.79
CA ASN A 43 28.42 3.37 6.23
C ASN A 43 28.71 3.80 7.68
N PRO A 44 28.06 3.18 8.66
CA PRO A 44 28.20 3.52 10.07
C PRO A 44 29.57 3.14 10.60
N SER A 45 30.06 3.93 11.54
CA SER A 45 31.23 3.63 12.36
C SER A 45 30.92 2.58 13.41
N GLU A 46 31.98 1.95 13.94
CA GLU A 46 31.84 0.95 15.01
C GLU A 46 31.24 1.56 16.29
N GLU A 47 31.57 2.81 16.60
CA GLU A 47 31.02 3.53 17.75
C GLU A 47 29.50 3.76 17.59
N GLU A 48 29.04 4.15 16.40
CA GLU A 48 27.61 4.31 16.09
C GLU A 48 26.85 2.98 16.19
N LEU A 49 27.44 1.88 15.70
CA LEU A 49 26.82 0.55 15.80
C LEU A 49 26.71 0.09 17.25
N GLN A 50 27.73 0.34 18.06
CA GLN A 50 27.68 0.02 19.48
C GLN A 50 26.67 0.89 20.23
N ASP A 51 26.54 2.18 19.89
CA ASP A 51 25.50 3.04 20.45
C ASP A 51 24.11 2.50 20.12
N MET A 52 23.89 2.06 18.88
CA MET A 52 22.61 1.45 18.47
C MET A 52 22.28 0.18 19.25
N ILE A 53 23.26 -0.67 19.57
CA ILE A 53 23.02 -1.85 20.42
C ILE A 53 22.76 -1.44 21.86
N ARG A 54 23.58 -0.54 22.43
CA ARG A 54 23.44 -0.06 23.81
C ARG A 54 22.08 0.56 24.12
N GLU A 55 21.42 1.14 23.13
CA GLU A 55 20.09 1.72 23.31
C GLU A 55 18.98 0.68 23.53
N VAL A 56 19.25 -0.59 23.23
CA VAL A 56 18.24 -1.65 23.06
C VAL A 56 18.53 -2.87 23.92
N ASP A 57 19.82 -3.22 24.01
CA ASP A 57 20.39 -4.28 24.85
C ASP A 57 20.13 -3.95 26.32
N ALA A 58 19.08 -4.56 26.86
CA ALA A 58 18.57 -4.30 28.20
C ALA A 58 19.30 -5.15 29.25
N ASP A 59 19.84 -6.30 28.84
CA ASP A 59 20.58 -7.21 29.72
C ASP A 59 22.10 -6.97 29.70
N GLY A 60 22.58 -6.17 28.74
CA GLY A 60 23.97 -5.74 28.59
C GLY A 60 24.89 -6.81 28.01
N ASN A 61 24.34 -7.80 27.30
CA ASN A 61 25.10 -8.92 26.76
C ASN A 61 25.85 -8.59 25.45
N GLY A 62 25.61 -7.41 24.86
CA GLY A 62 26.25 -6.92 23.65
C GLY A 62 25.63 -7.41 22.35
N THR A 63 24.48 -8.07 22.40
CA THR A 63 23.66 -8.48 21.25
C THR A 63 22.24 -7.95 21.40
N ILE A 64 21.43 -8.03 20.33
CA ILE A 64 20.01 -7.69 20.40
C ILE A 64 19.18 -8.97 20.25
N GLU A 65 18.47 -9.34 21.30
CA GLU A 65 17.61 -10.52 21.30
C GLU A 65 16.23 -10.21 20.71
N PHE A 66 15.49 -11.23 20.29
CA PHE A 66 14.18 -11.01 19.65
C PHE A 66 13.21 -10.21 20.54
N VAL A 67 13.24 -10.42 21.86
CA VAL A 67 12.39 -9.69 22.81
C VAL A 67 12.77 -8.21 22.89
N GLU A 68 14.07 -7.90 22.85
CA GLU A 68 14.60 -6.54 22.89
C GLU A 68 14.34 -5.80 21.58
N PHE A 69 14.51 -6.51 20.46
CA PHE A 69 14.12 -6.04 19.13
C PHE A 69 12.63 -5.72 19.06
N LEU A 70 11.75 -6.59 19.56
CA LEU A 70 10.32 -6.33 19.63
C LEU A 70 9.99 -5.08 20.45
N ASN A 71 10.69 -4.86 21.57
CA ASN A 71 10.47 -3.68 22.39
C ASN A 71 10.91 -2.39 21.68
N LEU A 72 12.03 -2.42 20.95
CA LEU A 72 12.45 -1.30 20.09
C LEU A 72 11.41 -1.03 19.00
N MET A 73 10.96 -2.07 18.31
CA MET A 73 10.04 -1.90 17.19
C MET A 73 8.66 -1.45 17.65
N ALA A 74 8.16 -1.96 18.79
CA ALA A 74 6.93 -1.50 19.41
C ALA A 74 7.01 -0.02 19.82
N LYS A 75 8.16 0.42 20.36
CA LYS A 75 8.41 1.82 20.70
C LYS A 75 8.46 2.70 19.46
N LYS A 76 9.18 2.27 18.41
CA LYS A 76 9.29 3.00 17.13
C LYS A 76 7.98 3.07 16.37
N MET A 77 7.17 2.01 16.36
CA MET A 77 5.82 2.03 15.79
C MET A 77 4.96 3.07 16.50
N LYS A 78 4.94 3.06 17.83
CA LYS A 78 4.16 4.03 18.60
C LYS A 78 4.62 5.47 18.34
N GLU A 79 5.92 5.70 18.23
CA GLU A 79 6.47 7.02 17.88
C GLU A 79 6.09 7.43 16.44
N THR A 80 6.12 6.49 15.49
CA THR A 80 5.80 6.74 14.07
C THR A 80 4.30 6.94 13.85
N ASP A 81 3.44 6.14 14.48
CA ASP A 81 1.98 6.29 14.41
C ASP A 81 1.54 7.62 15.02
N VAL A 82 2.11 8.02 16.17
CA VAL A 82 1.85 9.34 16.78
C VAL A 82 2.34 10.46 15.86
N GLU A 83 3.51 10.33 15.24
CA GLU A 83 4.04 11.33 14.31
C GLU A 83 3.15 11.47 13.05
N GLU A 84 2.70 10.35 12.48
CA GLU A 84 1.81 10.37 11.31
C GLU A 84 0.41 10.88 11.66
N GLU A 85 -0.13 10.55 12.84
CA GLU A 85 -1.37 11.14 13.35
C GLU A 85 -1.25 12.66 13.54
N LEU A 86 -0.13 13.15 14.08
CA LEU A 86 0.15 14.57 14.23
C LEU A 86 0.28 15.28 12.87
N LYS A 87 0.91 14.65 11.87
CA LYS A 87 0.97 15.18 10.49
C LYS A 87 -0.41 15.23 9.84
N GLU A 88 -1.22 14.19 9.99
CA GLU A 88 -2.58 14.18 9.44
C GLU A 88 -3.46 15.23 10.13
N ALA A 89 -3.32 15.42 11.44
CA ALA A 89 -3.97 16.49 12.17
C ALA A 89 -3.51 17.86 11.67
N PHE A 90 -2.21 18.08 11.51
CA PHE A 90 -1.64 19.31 10.97
C PHE A 90 -2.21 19.66 9.59
N LYS A 91 -2.32 18.68 8.68
CA LYS A 91 -2.96 18.84 7.35
C LYS A 91 -4.45 19.17 7.40
N VAL A 92 -5.14 18.86 8.51
CA VAL A 92 -6.54 19.28 8.68
C VAL A 92 -6.61 20.78 8.94
N PHE A 93 -5.65 21.33 9.68
CA PHE A 93 -5.52 22.75 9.96
C PHE A 93 -4.96 23.54 8.77
N ASP A 94 -3.80 23.15 8.23
CA ASP A 94 -3.15 23.76 7.06
C ASP A 94 -3.93 23.40 5.77
N LYS A 95 -4.85 24.29 5.36
CA LYS A 95 -5.77 24.06 4.23
C LYS A 95 -5.11 24.35 2.90
N ASP A 96 -4.27 25.36 2.85
CA ASP A 96 -3.58 25.77 1.63
C ASP A 96 -2.27 25.00 1.41
N GLN A 97 -1.86 24.17 2.37
CA GLN A 97 -0.66 23.33 2.36
C GLN A 97 0.62 24.14 2.25
N ASN A 98 0.63 25.33 2.84
CA ASN A 98 1.80 26.19 2.85
C ASN A 98 2.83 25.81 3.93
N GLY A 99 2.49 24.85 4.82
CA GLY A 99 3.35 24.37 5.90
C GLY A 99 3.18 25.11 7.23
N PHE A 100 2.21 26.02 7.31
CA PHE A 100 1.93 26.87 8.47
C PHE A 100 0.42 26.92 8.71
N ILE A 101 0.02 27.03 9.98
CA ILE A 101 -1.39 27.22 10.36
C ILE A 101 -1.61 28.69 10.66
N SER A 102 -2.39 29.36 9.82
CA SER A 102 -2.80 30.74 10.05
C SER A 102 -3.96 30.84 11.06
N ALA A 103 -4.12 32.01 11.69
CA ALA A 103 -5.28 32.31 12.54
C ALA A 103 -6.64 32.07 11.83
N THR A 104 -6.69 32.34 10.52
CA THR A 104 -7.90 32.15 9.71
C THR A 104 -8.23 30.67 9.54
N GLU A 105 -7.22 29.84 9.34
CA GLU A 105 -7.36 28.38 9.20
C GLU A 105 -7.73 27.71 10.51
N LEU A 106 -7.06 28.10 11.60
CA LEU A 106 -7.39 27.64 12.94
C LEU A 106 -8.86 27.92 13.29
N ARG A 107 -9.30 29.16 13.07
CA ARG A 107 -10.70 29.57 13.27
C ARG A 107 -11.67 28.76 12.44
N HIS A 108 -11.35 28.53 11.17
CA HIS A 108 -12.20 27.77 10.26
C HIS A 108 -12.35 26.31 10.70
N VAL A 109 -11.29 25.68 11.20
CA VAL A 109 -11.35 24.32 11.73
C VAL A 109 -12.19 24.26 13.01
N MET A 110 -11.98 25.16 13.97
CA MET A 110 -12.71 25.18 15.24
C MET A 110 -14.22 25.37 15.06
N ILE A 111 -14.62 26.25 14.13
CA ILE A 111 -16.04 26.45 13.76
C ILE A 111 -16.65 25.17 13.17
N ASN A 112 -15.89 24.43 12.36
CA ASN A 112 -16.35 23.17 11.78
C ASN A 112 -16.44 22.04 12.82
N LEU A 113 -15.67 22.11 13.90
CA LEU A 113 -15.75 21.23 15.06
C LEU A 113 -16.92 21.59 16.01
N GLY A 114 -17.63 22.69 15.73
CA GLY A 114 -18.78 23.13 16.52
C GLY A 114 -18.41 24.06 17.68
N GLU A 115 -17.14 24.43 17.81
CA GLU A 115 -16.67 25.40 18.79
C GLU A 115 -16.63 26.80 18.19
N LYS A 116 -17.22 27.77 18.89
CA LYS A 116 -17.22 29.17 18.47
C LYS A 116 -16.21 29.91 19.32
N LEU A 117 -15.02 30.12 18.76
CA LEU A 117 -13.99 30.97 19.34
C LEU A 117 -14.15 32.40 18.79
N SER A 118 -13.93 33.37 19.67
CA SER A 118 -13.76 34.78 19.32
C SER A 118 -12.41 35.00 18.64
N ASP A 119 -12.27 36.11 17.91
CA ASP A 119 -11.03 36.43 17.23
C ASP A 119 -9.88 36.64 18.26
N GLU A 120 -10.19 37.16 19.45
CA GLU A 120 -9.22 37.30 20.55
C GLU A 120 -8.71 35.95 21.09
N GLU A 121 -9.58 34.95 21.19
CA GLU A 121 -9.24 33.59 21.63
C GLU A 121 -8.37 32.87 20.59
N VAL A 122 -8.69 33.01 19.29
CA VAL A 122 -7.89 32.42 18.21
C VAL A 122 -6.49 33.03 18.17
N GLU A 123 -6.40 34.35 18.27
CA GLU A 123 -5.09 35.01 18.33
C GLU A 123 -4.30 34.61 19.57
N GLN A 124 -4.96 34.36 20.69
CA GLN A 124 -4.28 33.88 21.89
C GLN A 124 -3.71 32.47 21.69
N MET A 125 -4.45 31.57 21.05
CA MET A 125 -3.96 30.22 20.72
C MET A 125 -2.76 30.24 19.78
N ILE A 126 -2.77 31.12 18.77
CA ILE A 126 -1.61 31.30 17.87
C ILE A 126 -0.41 31.83 18.68
N ARG A 127 -0.58 32.90 19.47
CA ARG A 127 0.51 33.47 20.28
C ARG A 127 1.10 32.50 21.30
N GLU A 128 0.31 31.55 21.79
CA GLU A 128 0.79 30.53 22.74
C GLU A 128 1.61 29.43 22.06
N ALA A 129 1.48 29.25 20.75
CA ALA A 129 2.16 28.21 19.99
C ALA A 129 3.26 28.71 19.06
N ASP A 130 3.13 29.94 18.57
CA ASP A 130 4.11 30.66 17.77
C ASP A 130 5.35 30.99 18.64
N LEU A 131 6.39 30.15 18.53
CA LEU A 131 7.63 30.26 19.29
C LEU A 131 8.64 31.16 18.57
N ASP A 132 8.58 31.21 17.25
CA ASP A 132 9.49 32.01 16.42
C ASP A 132 8.99 33.44 16.12
N GLY A 133 7.72 33.72 16.42
CA GLY A 133 7.08 35.02 16.34
C GLY A 133 6.66 35.42 14.93
N ASP A 134 6.52 34.47 14.01
CA ASP A 134 6.14 34.73 12.61
C ASP A 134 4.63 34.99 12.41
N GLY A 135 3.85 34.85 13.48
CA GLY A 135 2.40 35.05 13.52
C GLY A 135 1.59 33.88 12.97
N GLN A 136 2.24 32.74 12.74
CA GLN A 136 1.65 31.48 12.28
C GLN A 136 2.19 30.33 13.14
N VAL A 137 1.69 29.11 12.91
CA VAL A 137 2.16 27.93 13.64
C VAL A 137 2.70 26.91 12.66
N ASN A 138 4.01 26.69 12.68
CA ASN A 138 4.66 25.67 11.88
C ASN A 138 4.47 24.26 12.50
N TYR A 139 4.90 23.21 11.79
CA TYR A 139 4.71 21.84 12.25
C TYR A 139 5.38 21.52 13.59
N ASP A 140 6.59 22.04 13.81
CA ASP A 140 7.33 21.78 15.06
C ASP A 140 6.69 22.49 16.24
N GLU A 141 6.15 23.69 16.02
CA GLU A 141 5.36 24.43 17.01
C GLU A 141 4.05 23.73 17.34
N PHE A 142 3.33 23.24 16.33
CA PHE A 142 2.12 22.45 16.50
C PHE A 142 2.38 21.16 17.29
N LYS A 143 3.47 20.45 16.97
CA LYS A 143 3.87 19.20 17.64
C LYS A 143 4.23 19.40 19.11
N ASN A 144 4.90 20.50 19.43
CA ASN A 144 5.41 20.76 20.78
C ASN A 144 4.42 21.51 21.68
N ASN A 145 3.28 21.95 21.13
CA ASN A 145 2.32 22.75 21.88
C ASN A 145 1.15 21.91 22.45
N PRO A 146 0.99 21.84 23.79
CA PRO A 146 -0.08 21.06 24.43
C PRO A 146 -1.49 21.64 24.23
N SER A 147 -1.65 22.92 23.85
CA SER A 147 -2.96 23.51 23.53
C SER A 147 -3.56 22.94 22.24
N PHE A 148 -2.75 22.29 21.39
CA PHE A 148 -3.19 21.55 20.20
C PHE A 148 -3.34 20.03 20.43
N SER A 149 -3.14 19.55 21.68
CA SER A 149 -3.24 18.12 21.98
C SER A 149 -4.68 17.63 21.73
N LEU A 150 -4.83 16.71 20.76
CA LEU A 150 -6.11 16.13 20.37
C LEU A 150 -6.77 15.38 21.55
N PRO A 151 -8.08 15.52 21.79
CA PRO A 151 -8.80 14.60 22.64
C PRO A 151 -8.84 13.21 21.98
N SER A 152 -8.97 12.18 22.82
CA SER A 152 -8.72 10.78 22.48
C SER A 152 -9.41 10.25 21.20
N HIS A 153 -8.86 9.13 20.73
CA HIS A 153 -9.15 8.32 19.54
C HIS A 153 -10.63 8.15 19.11
N SER A 154 -11.62 8.45 19.97
CA SER A 154 -13.05 8.43 19.64
C SER A 154 -13.55 9.66 18.88
N ASP A 155 -12.92 10.82 19.03
CA ASP A 155 -13.44 12.08 18.49
C ASP A 155 -12.92 12.39 17.06
N VAL A 156 -11.75 11.87 16.69
CA VAL A 156 -11.18 11.98 15.33
C VAL A 156 -12.03 11.24 14.30
N VAL A 157 -12.60 10.08 14.66
CA VAL A 157 -13.54 9.33 13.79
C VAL A 157 -14.80 10.14 13.53
N ARG A 158 -15.31 10.81 14.56
CA ARG A 158 -16.50 11.68 14.49
C ARG A 158 -16.26 12.90 13.60
N THR A 159 -15.03 13.42 13.63
CA THR A 159 -14.56 14.55 12.82
C THR A 159 -14.49 14.20 11.33
N ARG A 160 -14.03 12.97 11.02
CA ARG A 160 -13.96 12.46 9.64
C ARG A 160 -15.36 12.32 9.03
N GLU A 161 -16.33 11.82 9.80
CA GLU A 161 -17.72 11.65 9.39
C GLU A 161 -18.48 12.98 9.19
N THR A 162 -18.20 13.99 10.02
CA THR A 162 -18.82 15.33 9.92
C THR A 162 -18.28 16.12 8.73
N LEU A 163 -16.96 16.06 8.47
CA LEU A 163 -16.34 16.73 7.31
C LEU A 163 -16.76 16.10 5.97
N GLN A 164 -17.03 14.79 5.92
CA GLN A 164 -17.56 14.13 4.73
C GLN A 164 -19.02 14.51 4.43
N ARG A 165 -19.84 14.79 5.45
CA ARG A 165 -21.20 15.32 5.27
C ARG A 165 -21.21 16.77 4.80
N ALA A 166 -20.29 17.61 5.28
CA ALA A 166 -20.22 19.03 4.89
C ALA A 166 -19.78 19.24 3.43
N LYS A 167 -18.87 18.41 2.90
CA LYS A 167 -18.40 18.47 1.50
C LYS A 167 -19.48 18.16 0.46
N ASN A 168 -20.57 17.49 0.84
CA ASN A 168 -21.67 17.17 -0.08
C ASN A 168 -22.70 18.30 -0.22
N SER A 169 -22.59 19.41 0.52
CA SER A 169 -23.66 20.42 0.62
C SER A 169 -23.33 21.84 0.12
N THR A 170 -22.11 22.14 -0.33
CA THR A 170 -21.76 23.51 -0.77
C THR A 170 -20.94 23.53 -2.07
N ASN A 171 -21.64 23.53 -3.21
CA ASN A 171 -21.11 24.01 -4.49
C ASN A 171 -21.59 25.46 -4.71
N SER A 172 -20.70 26.44 -4.58
CA SER A 172 -20.87 27.76 -5.22
C SER A 172 -19.54 28.52 -5.37
N SER A 173 -19.07 28.57 -6.62
CA SER A 173 -18.26 29.58 -7.33
C SER A 173 -17.58 30.72 -6.55
N VAL A 174 -16.25 30.84 -6.69
CA VAL A 174 -15.53 32.10 -7.05
C VAL A 174 -14.25 31.76 -7.84
N SER A 175 -13.96 32.54 -8.88
CA SER A 175 -12.84 32.43 -9.82
C SER A 175 -11.82 33.55 -9.63
N ILE A 176 -10.52 33.25 -9.60
CA ILE A 176 -9.42 34.23 -9.83
C ILE A 176 -8.37 33.59 -10.76
N SER A 177 -7.75 34.42 -11.59
CA SER A 177 -7.00 34.10 -12.81
C SER A 177 -5.50 34.40 -12.69
N LYS A 178 -4.64 33.55 -13.32
CA LYS A 178 -3.46 33.87 -14.19
C LYS A 178 -2.21 34.52 -13.55
N ASP A 179 -0.96 34.36 -13.98
CA ASP A 179 -0.21 33.59 -15.00
C ASP A 179 1.32 33.73 -14.67
N GLU A 180 2.19 32.88 -15.28
CA GLU A 180 3.68 32.94 -15.43
C GLU A 180 4.57 32.42 -14.27
N ILE A 181 5.55 31.53 -14.47
CA ILE A 181 6.84 31.69 -15.20
C ILE A 181 7.35 30.37 -15.83
N ILE A 182 8.10 30.52 -16.93
CA ILE A 182 8.57 29.53 -17.92
C ILE A 182 10.10 29.25 -17.81
N ASN A 183 10.47 27.97 -18.00
CA ASN A 183 11.69 27.35 -18.60
C ASN A 183 13.09 27.26 -17.94
N GLY A 184 13.66 26.05 -18.10
CA GLY A 184 15.09 25.69 -18.22
C GLY A 184 15.47 24.52 -17.29
N THR A 185 16.10 23.39 -17.65
CA THR A 185 16.82 22.94 -18.85
C THR A 185 16.94 21.39 -18.80
N THR A 186 17.12 20.77 -19.96
CA THR A 186 17.14 19.35 -20.33
C THR A 186 18.21 18.44 -19.69
N GLY A 187 17.81 17.22 -19.31
CA GLY A 187 18.67 16.04 -19.12
C GLY A 187 17.90 14.76 -19.44
N GLN A 188 18.40 13.96 -20.39
CA GLN A 188 17.69 12.82 -21.00
C GLN A 188 17.56 11.63 -20.03
N ASN A 189 16.33 11.34 -19.60
CA ASN A 189 15.91 10.00 -19.19
C ASN A 189 14.92 9.48 -20.23
N ARG A 190 15.08 8.22 -20.65
CA ARG A 190 14.16 7.54 -21.59
C ARG A 190 12.83 7.30 -20.87
N VAL A 191 11.97 8.31 -20.92
CA VAL A 191 10.59 8.27 -20.45
C VAL A 191 9.79 7.43 -21.45
N LEU A 192 9.27 6.26 -21.02
CA LEU A 192 8.21 5.55 -21.74
C LEU A 192 7.04 6.53 -21.97
N PRO A 193 6.37 6.54 -23.14
CA PRO A 193 5.40 7.57 -23.47
C PRO A 193 4.33 7.65 -22.39
N ARG A 194 4.31 8.76 -21.66
CA ARG A 194 3.23 9.08 -20.71
C ARG A 194 1.95 9.12 -21.54
N ALA A 195 1.00 8.24 -21.23
CA ALA A 195 -0.30 8.21 -21.90
C ALA A 195 -0.87 9.64 -21.89
N SER A 196 -1.09 10.18 -23.09
CA SER A 196 -1.71 11.48 -23.25
C SER A 196 -3.07 11.42 -22.56
N ALA A 197 -3.42 12.45 -21.81
CA ALA A 197 -4.64 12.48 -21.01
C ALA A 197 -5.90 12.19 -21.84
N SER A 198 -5.86 12.33 -23.16
CA SER A 198 -7.01 12.27 -24.06
C SER A 198 -7.40 10.87 -24.55
N GLN A 199 -6.57 9.83 -24.39
CA GLN A 199 -6.86 8.50 -24.92
C GLN A 199 -7.51 7.62 -23.84
N GLN A 200 -8.84 7.50 -23.91
CA GLN A 200 -9.59 6.54 -23.11
C GLN A 200 -9.95 5.36 -24.01
N PHE A 201 -9.50 4.17 -23.63
CA PHE A 201 -9.79 2.92 -24.31
C PHE A 201 -11.11 2.36 -23.78
N ASP A 202 -11.83 1.66 -24.65
CA ASP A 202 -13.19 1.16 -24.41
C ASP A 202 -13.24 -0.05 -23.46
N THR A 203 -12.62 0.03 -22.28
CA THR A 203 -12.64 -1.08 -21.32
C THR A 203 -13.90 -0.99 -20.45
N GLU A 204 -14.82 -1.92 -20.66
CA GLU A 204 -15.94 -2.22 -19.73
C GLU A 204 -15.64 -3.38 -18.77
N LEU A 205 -16.47 -3.56 -17.74
CA LEU A 205 -16.37 -4.64 -16.74
C LEU A 205 -16.33 -6.05 -17.36
N LYS A 206 -17.09 -6.28 -18.45
CA LYS A 206 -17.13 -7.58 -19.14
C LYS A 206 -15.78 -8.01 -19.73
N HIS A 207 -14.85 -7.08 -19.92
CA HIS A 207 -13.51 -7.37 -20.46
C HIS A 207 -12.49 -7.73 -19.37
N ILE A 208 -12.91 -7.76 -18.11
CA ILE A 208 -12.03 -8.02 -16.96
C ILE A 208 -12.34 -9.43 -16.43
N ALA A 209 -11.30 -10.25 -16.30
CA ALA A 209 -11.37 -11.55 -15.65
C ALA A 209 -10.66 -11.51 -14.28
N PHE A 210 -11.40 -11.74 -13.21
CA PHE A 210 -10.85 -11.82 -11.86
C PHE A 210 -10.37 -13.25 -11.55
N GLY A 211 -9.14 -13.37 -11.03
CA GLY A 211 -8.61 -14.59 -10.43
C GLY A 211 -8.35 -14.32 -8.96
N VAL A 212 -9.17 -14.86 -8.08
CA VAL A 212 -9.03 -14.68 -6.62
C VAL A 212 -8.31 -15.89 -6.05
N ALA A 213 -7.17 -15.67 -5.39
CA ALA A 213 -6.47 -16.73 -4.69
C ALA A 213 -7.03 -16.88 -3.28
N ALA A 214 -7.49 -18.07 -2.90
CA ALA A 214 -8.09 -18.29 -1.59
C ALA A 214 -7.57 -19.54 -0.90
N SER A 215 -7.71 -19.59 0.43
CA SER A 215 -7.44 -20.78 1.24
C SER A 215 -8.73 -21.53 1.58
N SER A 216 -8.77 -22.84 1.31
CA SER A 216 -9.89 -23.71 1.67
C SER A 216 -10.12 -23.78 3.18
N TYR A 217 -9.06 -23.58 3.97
CA TYR A 217 -9.11 -23.56 5.43
C TYR A 217 -9.90 -22.36 5.96
N LEU A 218 -9.70 -21.17 5.38
CA LEU A 218 -10.35 -19.92 5.81
C LEU A 218 -11.65 -19.63 5.06
N TRP A 219 -11.99 -20.45 4.06
CA TRP A 219 -13.08 -20.22 3.11
C TRP A 219 -14.42 -19.88 3.74
N LYS A 220 -14.76 -20.53 4.87
CA LYS A 220 -16.05 -20.32 5.54
C LYS A 220 -16.29 -18.85 5.92
N ASN A 221 -15.24 -18.14 6.31
CA ASN A 221 -15.31 -16.73 6.71
C ASN A 221 -14.98 -15.82 5.54
N ILE A 222 -13.93 -16.15 4.78
CA ILE A 222 -13.38 -15.24 3.78
C ILE A 222 -14.31 -15.06 2.56
N LYS A 223 -15.15 -16.06 2.25
CA LYS A 223 -16.14 -15.94 1.16
C LYS A 223 -17.06 -14.73 1.30
N GLU A 224 -17.29 -14.22 2.51
CA GLU A 224 -18.13 -13.05 2.76
C GLU A 224 -17.49 -11.73 2.29
N TYR A 225 -16.15 -11.64 2.22
CA TYR A 225 -15.43 -10.50 1.66
C TYR A 225 -15.63 -10.42 0.14
N ILE A 226 -15.54 -11.56 -0.52
CA ILE A 226 -15.77 -11.67 -1.97
C ILE A 226 -17.20 -11.23 -2.32
N LYS A 227 -18.19 -11.61 -1.50
CA LYS A 227 -19.59 -11.20 -1.69
C LYS A 227 -19.81 -9.69 -1.59
N GLN A 228 -18.92 -8.93 -0.93
CA GLN A 228 -19.07 -7.47 -0.80
C GLN A 228 -18.92 -6.72 -2.12
N TRP A 229 -18.12 -7.26 -3.05
CA TRP A 229 -17.79 -6.58 -4.30
C TRP A 229 -18.14 -7.37 -5.55
N TRP A 230 -18.27 -8.70 -5.43
CA TRP A 230 -18.66 -9.54 -6.55
C TRP A 230 -20.10 -9.23 -6.98
N ARG A 231 -20.31 -9.11 -8.30
CA ARG A 231 -21.63 -8.81 -8.88
C ARG A 231 -22.07 -10.01 -9.72
N PRO A 232 -22.92 -10.91 -9.19
CA PRO A 232 -23.36 -12.10 -9.90
C PRO A 232 -23.95 -11.76 -11.27
N GLY A 233 -23.41 -12.38 -12.33
CA GLY A 233 -23.85 -12.16 -13.72
C GLY A 233 -23.23 -10.94 -14.41
N GLU A 234 -22.54 -10.05 -13.68
CA GLU A 234 -21.81 -8.91 -14.25
C GLU A 234 -20.29 -9.14 -14.22
N THR A 235 -19.75 -9.51 -13.05
CA THR A 235 -18.32 -9.82 -12.90
C THR A 235 -18.00 -11.22 -13.43
N ARG A 236 -16.82 -11.35 -14.06
CA ARG A 236 -16.34 -12.61 -14.66
C ARG A 236 -15.04 -13.04 -14.00
N GLY A 237 -14.91 -14.31 -13.65
CA GLY A 237 -13.75 -14.75 -12.89
C GLY A 237 -14.00 -15.99 -12.04
N VAL A 238 -12.95 -16.39 -11.32
CA VAL A 238 -12.87 -17.64 -10.58
C VAL A 238 -12.14 -17.43 -9.27
N VAL A 239 -12.60 -18.12 -8.22
CA VAL A 239 -11.86 -18.32 -6.97
C VAL A 239 -11.06 -19.62 -7.08
N TRP A 240 -9.76 -19.53 -6.90
CA TRP A 240 -8.83 -20.65 -6.92
C TRP A 240 -8.44 -21.06 -5.50
N LEU A 241 -8.86 -22.26 -5.11
CA LEU A 241 -8.57 -22.87 -3.81
C LEU A 241 -7.47 -23.92 -3.93
N ASP A 242 -6.88 -24.27 -2.79
CA ASP A 242 -5.96 -25.39 -2.60
C ASP A 242 -6.68 -26.74 -2.48
N GLN A 243 -7.89 -26.77 -1.91
CA GLN A 243 -8.71 -27.98 -1.75
C GLN A 243 -10.20 -27.74 -1.96
N LYS A 244 -10.95 -28.82 -2.15
CA LYS A 244 -12.41 -28.78 -2.33
C LYS A 244 -13.11 -28.39 -1.04
N VAL A 245 -13.99 -27.40 -1.13
CA VAL A 245 -14.82 -26.90 -0.03
C VAL A 245 -16.29 -27.20 -0.27
N SER A 246 -17.07 -27.26 0.82
CA SER A 246 -18.53 -27.30 0.73
C SER A 246 -19.04 -25.91 0.36
N THR A 247 -19.97 -25.84 -0.58
CA THR A 247 -20.61 -24.61 -1.04
C THR A 247 -22.12 -24.79 -0.94
N GLU A 248 -22.82 -23.77 -0.46
CA GLU A 248 -24.27 -23.76 -0.54
C GLU A 248 -24.68 -23.34 -1.95
N GLY A 249 -25.81 -23.86 -2.44
CA GLY A 249 -26.30 -23.51 -3.76
C GLY A 249 -26.72 -22.03 -3.81
N ASN A 250 -26.28 -21.31 -4.84
CA ASN A 250 -26.72 -19.95 -5.16
C ASN A 250 -26.28 -18.84 -4.17
N GLU A 251 -25.09 -18.94 -3.59
CA GLU A 251 -24.52 -17.94 -2.66
C GLU A 251 -24.10 -16.59 -3.30
N GLY A 252 -24.31 -16.40 -4.60
CA GLY A 252 -23.83 -15.20 -5.31
C GLY A 252 -22.30 -15.09 -5.36
N LEU A 253 -21.59 -16.22 -5.31
CA LEU A 253 -20.13 -16.29 -5.38
C LEU A 253 -19.65 -16.52 -6.83
N PRO A 254 -18.38 -16.19 -7.14
CA PRO A 254 -17.74 -16.62 -8.38
C PRO A 254 -17.71 -18.15 -8.51
N GLU A 255 -17.39 -18.64 -9.70
CA GLU A 255 -17.07 -20.04 -9.87
C GLU A 255 -15.84 -20.42 -9.02
N ILE A 256 -15.90 -21.56 -8.34
CA ILE A 256 -14.82 -22.04 -7.46
C ILE A 256 -14.11 -23.21 -8.14
N ARG A 257 -12.78 -23.11 -8.26
CA ARG A 257 -11.92 -24.14 -8.85
C ARG A 257 -10.76 -24.47 -7.94
N ILE A 258 -10.21 -25.67 -8.15
CA ILE A 258 -9.01 -26.13 -7.45
C ILE A 258 -7.80 -25.84 -8.34
N SER A 259 -6.82 -25.19 -7.74
CA SER A 259 -5.58 -24.84 -8.40
C SER A 259 -4.81 -26.10 -8.77
N GLY A 260 -4.08 -26.08 -9.88
CA GLY A 260 -3.37 -27.25 -10.36
C GLY A 260 -2.17 -27.64 -9.49
N ASP A 261 -1.76 -28.91 -9.60
CA ASP A 261 -0.62 -29.44 -8.84
C ASP A 261 0.67 -28.63 -9.07
N THR A 262 1.35 -28.31 -7.96
CA THR A 262 2.61 -27.57 -7.88
C THR A 262 3.77 -28.41 -7.35
N SER A 263 3.57 -29.72 -7.08
CA SER A 263 4.57 -30.64 -6.54
C SER A 263 5.90 -30.62 -7.32
N LYS A 264 5.82 -30.48 -8.65
CA LYS A 264 6.99 -30.43 -9.56
C LYS A 264 7.90 -29.20 -9.38
N PHE A 265 7.43 -28.14 -8.72
CA PHE A 265 8.23 -26.92 -8.51
C PHE A 265 9.02 -27.03 -7.21
N LYS A 266 10.30 -26.70 -7.25
CA LYS A 266 11.10 -26.62 -6.03
C LYS A 266 10.71 -25.37 -5.24
N TYR A 267 10.69 -25.51 -3.92
CA TYR A 267 10.49 -24.41 -2.98
C TYR A 267 11.55 -24.56 -1.90
N THR A 268 12.47 -23.60 -1.80
CA THR A 268 13.65 -23.68 -0.93
C THR A 268 13.68 -22.58 0.12
N ASN A 269 12.78 -21.60 0.04
CA ASN A 269 12.63 -20.59 1.07
C ASN A 269 12.06 -21.26 2.34
N ARG A 270 12.68 -21.02 3.49
CA ARG A 270 12.27 -21.63 4.77
C ARG A 270 11.30 -20.77 5.58
N GLN A 271 11.18 -19.48 5.24
CA GLN A 271 10.36 -18.50 5.95
C GLN A 271 8.96 -18.37 5.34
N GLY A 272 8.83 -18.50 4.01
CA GLY A 272 7.52 -18.43 3.34
C GLY A 272 6.81 -19.77 3.21
N ASP A 273 5.55 -19.75 2.76
CA ASP A 273 4.75 -20.96 2.54
C ASP A 273 4.73 -21.44 1.08
N ARG A 274 4.70 -22.77 0.90
CA ARG A 274 4.69 -23.40 -0.43
C ARG A 274 3.44 -23.05 -1.26
N SER A 275 2.34 -22.65 -0.62
CA SER A 275 1.13 -22.15 -1.28
C SER A 275 1.40 -20.93 -2.17
N ALA A 276 2.48 -20.17 -1.95
CA ALA A 276 2.92 -19.09 -2.84
C ALA A 276 3.08 -19.54 -4.31
N LEU A 277 3.54 -20.79 -4.54
CA LEU A 277 3.66 -21.35 -5.89
C LEU A 277 2.31 -21.52 -6.58
N ARG A 278 1.27 -21.80 -5.81
CA ARG A 278 -0.12 -21.94 -6.28
C ARG A 278 -0.69 -20.57 -6.60
N ILE A 279 -0.58 -19.64 -5.65
CA ILE A 279 -1.09 -18.26 -5.76
C ILE A 279 -0.48 -17.56 -6.98
N SER A 280 0.84 -17.71 -7.20
CA SER A 280 1.54 -17.17 -8.38
C SER A 280 0.88 -17.59 -9.70
N ARG A 281 0.30 -18.80 -9.76
CA ARG A 281 -0.22 -19.38 -11.02
C ARG A 281 -1.65 -18.95 -11.33
N VAL A 282 -2.36 -18.30 -10.40
CA VAL A 282 -3.77 -17.95 -10.52
C VAL A 282 -4.08 -17.23 -11.83
N VAL A 283 -3.26 -16.27 -12.23
CA VAL A 283 -3.50 -15.55 -13.50
C VAL A 283 -3.39 -16.48 -14.72
N SER A 284 -2.35 -17.32 -14.77
CA SER A 284 -2.18 -18.29 -15.85
C SER A 284 -3.26 -19.38 -15.85
N GLU A 285 -3.78 -19.75 -14.68
CA GLU A 285 -4.88 -20.72 -14.57
C GLU A 285 -6.20 -20.11 -15.03
N THR A 286 -6.49 -18.86 -14.65
CA THR A 286 -7.64 -18.10 -15.14
C THR A 286 -7.58 -17.89 -16.65
N LEU A 287 -6.39 -17.61 -17.22
CA LEU A 287 -6.21 -17.50 -18.67
C LEU A 287 -6.55 -18.80 -19.40
N ARG A 288 -6.17 -19.96 -18.86
CA ARG A 288 -6.44 -21.28 -19.47
C ARG A 288 -7.91 -21.64 -19.55
N LEU A 289 -8.78 -20.91 -18.84
CA LEU A 289 -10.22 -21.06 -18.97
C LEU A 289 -10.75 -20.62 -20.35
N GLY A 290 -9.94 -19.87 -21.11
CA GLY A 290 -10.29 -19.50 -22.49
C GLY A 290 -11.49 -18.55 -22.57
N MET A 291 -11.70 -17.72 -21.55
CA MET A 291 -12.77 -16.73 -21.54
C MET A 291 -12.63 -15.76 -22.73
N GLU A 292 -13.72 -15.64 -23.50
CA GLU A 292 -13.75 -14.76 -24.67
C GLU A 292 -13.80 -13.28 -24.29
N ASP A 293 -13.26 -12.44 -25.17
CA ASP A 293 -13.26 -10.97 -25.05
C ASP A 293 -12.68 -10.42 -23.74
N ILE A 294 -11.67 -11.11 -23.18
CA ILE A 294 -10.93 -10.63 -22.01
C ILE A 294 -9.75 -9.77 -22.44
N ARG A 295 -9.68 -8.56 -21.89
CA ARG A 295 -8.61 -7.58 -22.10
C ARG A 295 -7.67 -7.48 -20.91
N TRP A 296 -8.18 -7.75 -19.71
CA TRP A 296 -7.43 -7.64 -18.45
C TRP A 296 -7.67 -8.85 -17.56
N PHE A 297 -6.60 -9.36 -16.96
CA PHE A 297 -6.65 -10.32 -15.86
C PHE A 297 -6.32 -9.60 -14.58
N VAL A 298 -7.21 -9.66 -13.60
CA VAL A 298 -7.04 -9.02 -12.30
C VAL A 298 -6.87 -10.11 -11.28
N MET A 299 -5.76 -10.07 -10.55
CA MET A 299 -5.48 -10.96 -9.44
C MET A 299 -5.68 -10.22 -8.13
N GLY A 300 -6.25 -10.91 -7.15
CA GLY A 300 -6.29 -10.49 -5.75
C GLY A 300 -6.36 -11.70 -4.84
N ASP A 301 -6.12 -11.45 -3.56
CA ASP A 301 -6.28 -12.44 -2.51
C ASP A 301 -7.73 -12.47 -2.01
N ASP A 302 -8.02 -13.38 -1.10
CA ASP A 302 -9.38 -13.67 -0.66
C ASP A 302 -9.94 -12.61 0.32
N ASP A 303 -9.06 -11.80 0.90
CA ASP A 303 -9.34 -10.57 1.66
C ASP A 303 -9.34 -9.29 0.81
N THR A 304 -9.04 -9.38 -0.49
CA THR A 304 -9.00 -8.22 -1.38
C THR A 304 -10.40 -7.77 -1.78
N VAL A 305 -10.70 -6.48 -1.60
CA VAL A 305 -11.97 -5.84 -2.02
C VAL A 305 -11.75 -4.92 -3.21
N PHE A 306 -12.38 -5.25 -4.34
CA PHE A 306 -12.28 -4.45 -5.56
C PHE A 306 -13.40 -3.42 -5.68
N LEU A 307 -13.04 -2.14 -5.78
CA LEU A 307 -13.95 -1.11 -6.27
C LEU A 307 -14.06 -1.19 -7.80
N VAL A 308 -14.90 -2.10 -8.30
CA VAL A 308 -14.94 -2.50 -9.72
C VAL A 308 -15.11 -1.33 -10.69
N GLU A 309 -15.87 -0.29 -10.34
CA GLU A 309 -16.03 0.91 -11.19
C GLU A 309 -14.73 1.72 -11.30
N ASN A 310 -14.01 1.87 -10.18
CA ASN A 310 -12.73 2.56 -10.16
C ASN A 310 -11.69 1.76 -10.95
N LEU A 311 -11.71 0.43 -10.80
CA LEU A 311 -10.84 -0.46 -11.56
C LEU A 311 -11.07 -0.34 -13.07
N VAL A 312 -12.32 -0.40 -13.53
CA VAL A 312 -12.69 -0.17 -14.93
C VAL A 312 -12.19 1.19 -15.42
N ARG A 313 -12.39 2.25 -14.62
CA ARG A 313 -11.93 3.61 -14.94
C ARG A 313 -10.41 3.72 -15.06
N VAL A 314 -9.66 3.01 -14.22
CA VAL A 314 -8.18 2.98 -14.29
C VAL A 314 -7.73 2.22 -15.53
N LEU A 315 -8.22 1.00 -15.73
CA LEU A 315 -7.80 0.15 -16.85
C LEU A 315 -8.18 0.74 -18.22
N SER A 316 -9.26 1.53 -18.28
CA SER A 316 -9.65 2.30 -19.47
C SER A 316 -8.62 3.35 -19.91
N LYS A 317 -7.61 3.67 -19.09
CA LYS A 317 -6.54 4.62 -19.48
C LYS A 317 -5.46 3.96 -20.33
N TYR A 318 -5.43 2.63 -20.40
CA TYR A 318 -4.32 1.86 -20.95
C TYR A 318 -4.73 1.09 -22.20
N ASP A 319 -3.83 1.06 -23.20
CA ASP A 319 -4.02 0.24 -24.40
C ASP A 319 -3.87 -1.24 -24.03
N HIS A 320 -4.99 -1.94 -23.95
CA HIS A 320 -5.02 -3.37 -23.60
C HIS A 320 -4.28 -4.28 -24.60
N ASN A 321 -3.85 -3.77 -25.76
CA ASN A 321 -3.01 -4.50 -26.71
C ASN A 321 -1.51 -4.43 -26.39
N GLN A 322 -1.10 -3.61 -25.43
CA GLN A 322 0.29 -3.52 -24.96
C GLN A 322 0.53 -4.43 -23.75
N LEU A 323 1.80 -4.61 -23.39
CA LEU A 323 2.20 -5.36 -22.20
C LEU A 323 2.16 -4.46 -20.97
N TYR A 324 1.15 -4.64 -20.13
CA TYR A 324 0.97 -3.84 -18.91
C TYR A 324 0.86 -4.74 -17.69
N TYR A 325 1.63 -4.40 -16.66
CA TYR A 325 1.53 -4.90 -15.29
C TYR A 325 1.22 -3.70 -14.40
N ILE A 326 -0.02 -3.59 -13.93
CA ILE A 326 -0.56 -2.42 -13.23
C ILE A 326 -0.89 -2.83 -11.80
N GLY A 327 -0.43 -2.05 -10.83
CA GLY A 327 -0.74 -2.28 -9.42
C GLY A 327 -0.09 -1.24 -8.53
N CYS A 328 -0.18 -1.45 -7.22
CA CYS A 328 0.38 -0.56 -6.22
C CYS A 328 1.50 -1.25 -5.44
N ILE A 329 2.48 -0.45 -5.03
CA ILE A 329 3.45 -0.85 -4.01
C ILE A 329 2.74 -0.96 -2.65
N SER A 330 3.38 -1.58 -1.65
CA SER A 330 2.82 -1.67 -0.31
C SER A 330 2.68 -0.26 0.31
N GLU A 331 1.67 -0.06 1.14
CA GLU A 331 1.59 1.15 1.97
C GLU A 331 2.58 1.07 3.16
N SER A 332 3.07 -0.12 3.50
CA SER A 332 4.15 -0.33 4.46
C SER A 332 5.52 -0.08 3.82
N HIS A 333 6.23 0.91 4.35
CA HIS A 333 7.59 1.23 3.89
C HIS A 333 8.56 0.05 4.11
N ILE A 334 8.44 -0.64 5.25
CA ILE A 334 9.26 -1.80 5.58
C ILE A 334 9.04 -2.91 4.56
N GLN A 335 7.79 -3.22 4.22
CA GLN A 335 7.50 -4.24 3.21
C GLN A 335 8.11 -3.88 1.85
N ASN A 336 8.09 -2.60 1.45
CA ASN A 336 8.72 -2.16 0.19
C ASN A 336 10.25 -2.28 0.20
N ILE A 337 10.90 -2.05 1.35
CA ILE A 337 12.35 -2.25 1.53
C ILE A 337 12.69 -3.74 1.42
N VAL A 338 11.93 -4.59 2.10
CA VAL A 338 12.19 -6.03 2.19
C VAL A 338 11.95 -6.74 0.87
N PHE A 339 10.89 -6.39 0.15
CA PHE A 339 10.50 -7.08 -1.09
C PHE A 339 10.87 -6.27 -2.34
N SER A 340 10.07 -5.27 -2.72
CA SER A 340 10.43 -4.40 -3.86
C SER A 340 9.53 -3.19 -4.03
N TYR A 341 10.15 -2.03 -4.33
CA TYR A 341 9.45 -0.86 -4.86
C TYR A 341 8.97 -1.00 -6.33
N ALA A 342 9.30 -2.11 -6.99
CA ALA A 342 8.97 -2.39 -8.38
C ALA A 342 7.96 -3.55 -8.55
N MET A 343 7.29 -3.95 -7.45
CA MET A 343 6.32 -5.03 -7.40
C MET A 343 4.92 -4.52 -7.05
N ALA A 344 3.89 -5.14 -7.63
CA ALA A 344 2.53 -4.98 -7.11
C ALA A 344 2.28 -6.03 -6.03
N TYR A 345 1.73 -5.61 -4.90
CA TYR A 345 1.38 -6.49 -3.80
C TYR A 345 0.01 -7.13 -4.02
N GLY A 346 -0.09 -8.44 -3.82
CA GLY A 346 -1.27 -9.28 -4.02
C GLY A 346 -2.46 -8.84 -3.17
N GLY A 347 -2.21 -8.42 -1.91
CA GLY A 347 -3.25 -7.90 -1.01
C GLY A 347 -3.89 -6.59 -1.49
N GLY A 348 -3.20 -5.80 -2.30
CA GLY A 348 -3.78 -4.63 -3.00
C GLY A 348 -4.42 -4.97 -4.34
N GLY A 349 -4.21 -6.20 -4.81
CA GLY A 349 -4.52 -6.67 -6.15
C GLY A 349 -3.65 -6.03 -7.24
N PHE A 350 -3.55 -6.74 -8.37
CA PHE A 350 -2.90 -6.22 -9.57
C PHE A 350 -3.63 -6.64 -10.84
N ALA A 351 -3.43 -5.88 -11.90
CA ALA A 351 -3.98 -6.15 -13.22
C ALA A 351 -2.86 -6.40 -14.23
N ILE A 352 -3.04 -7.37 -15.11
CA ILE A 352 -2.19 -7.57 -16.27
C ILE A 352 -3.01 -7.58 -17.55
N SER A 353 -2.45 -7.04 -18.63
CA SER A 353 -3.11 -7.06 -19.94
C SER A 353 -3.15 -8.48 -20.51
N ASN A 354 -4.13 -8.76 -21.37
CA ASN A 354 -4.29 -10.07 -22.01
C ASN A 354 -3.03 -10.51 -22.80
N PRO A 355 -2.37 -9.64 -23.60
CA PRO A 355 -1.12 -10.02 -24.26
C PRO A 355 -0.02 -10.40 -23.26
N LEU A 356 0.10 -9.67 -22.14
CA LEU A 356 1.07 -10.01 -21.10
C LEU A 356 0.76 -11.33 -20.41
N ALA A 357 -0.51 -11.59 -20.10
CA ALA A 357 -0.93 -12.87 -19.53
C ALA A 357 -0.55 -14.05 -20.44
N LYS A 358 -0.71 -13.90 -21.77
CA LYS A 358 -0.32 -14.91 -22.76
C LYS A 358 1.19 -15.12 -22.81
N GLU A 359 2.01 -14.07 -22.76
CA GLU A 359 3.46 -14.22 -22.72
C GLU A 359 3.94 -14.83 -21.40
N LEU A 360 3.34 -14.41 -20.27
CA LEU A 360 3.59 -15.00 -18.96
C LEU A 360 3.33 -16.50 -19.00
N GLU A 361 2.17 -16.96 -19.47
CA GLU A 361 1.82 -18.38 -19.50
C GLU A 361 2.91 -19.25 -20.14
N LYS A 362 3.43 -18.83 -21.30
CA LYS A 362 4.43 -19.57 -22.09
C LYS A 362 5.74 -19.82 -21.33
N MET A 363 6.04 -18.97 -20.35
CA MET A 363 7.31 -18.99 -19.62
C MET A 363 7.16 -19.23 -18.11
N HIS A 364 5.95 -19.11 -17.56
CA HIS A 364 5.68 -19.07 -16.12
C HIS A 364 6.28 -20.28 -15.39
N ASN A 365 6.07 -21.49 -15.92
CA ASN A 365 6.60 -22.70 -15.30
C ASN A 365 8.14 -22.70 -15.21
N ARG A 366 8.84 -22.17 -16.23
CA ARG A 366 10.31 -22.07 -16.23
C ARG A 366 10.80 -20.95 -15.31
N CYS A 367 10.03 -19.87 -15.17
CA CYS A 367 10.29 -18.83 -14.18
C CYS A 367 10.23 -19.40 -12.74
N LEU A 368 9.13 -20.07 -12.38
CA LEU A 368 8.96 -20.64 -11.03
C LEU A 368 10.06 -21.65 -10.67
N GLN A 369 10.56 -22.41 -11.64
CA GLN A 369 11.68 -23.35 -11.44
C GLN A 369 13.02 -22.65 -11.20
N ARG A 370 13.23 -21.46 -11.80
CA ARG A 370 14.48 -20.69 -11.64
C ARG A 370 14.57 -19.96 -10.32
N TYR A 371 13.43 -19.61 -9.73
CA TYR A 371 13.38 -18.83 -8.50
C TYR A 371 12.79 -19.61 -7.32
N PRO A 372 13.30 -20.80 -6.96
CA PRO A 372 12.71 -21.60 -5.88
C PRO A 372 12.83 -20.95 -4.50
N GLY A 373 13.77 -20.01 -4.32
CA GLY A 373 14.05 -19.33 -3.05
C GLY A 373 13.27 -18.05 -2.78
N LEU A 374 12.43 -17.56 -3.71
CA LEU A 374 11.60 -16.38 -3.44
C LEU A 374 10.52 -16.69 -2.40
N TYR A 375 10.19 -15.71 -1.57
CA TYR A 375 9.29 -15.84 -0.43
C TYR A 375 7.84 -15.99 -0.91
N GLY A 376 7.27 -14.95 -1.48
CA GLY A 376 5.84 -14.85 -1.75
C GLY A 376 5.46 -15.16 -3.19
N SER A 377 4.15 -15.11 -3.47
CA SER A 377 3.64 -15.09 -4.84
C SER A 377 4.00 -13.81 -5.58
N ASP A 378 4.02 -12.69 -4.88
CA ASP A 378 4.25 -11.38 -5.47
C ASP A 378 5.68 -11.27 -6.00
N ASP A 379 6.67 -11.70 -5.22
CA ASP A 379 8.08 -11.73 -5.63
C ASP A 379 8.25 -12.56 -6.91
N ARG A 380 7.54 -13.68 -6.99
CA ARG A 380 7.59 -14.59 -8.13
C ARG A 380 6.97 -13.95 -9.35
N MET A 381 5.81 -13.32 -9.18
CA MET A 381 5.15 -12.57 -10.23
C MET A 381 6.05 -11.43 -10.73
N GLN A 382 6.64 -10.64 -9.83
CA GLN A 382 7.57 -9.58 -10.18
C GLN A 382 8.78 -10.13 -10.96
N ALA A 383 9.40 -11.22 -10.50
CA ALA A 383 10.54 -11.83 -11.17
C ALA A 383 10.16 -12.29 -12.58
N CYS A 384 9.00 -12.93 -12.75
CA CYS A 384 8.53 -13.36 -14.07
C CYS A 384 8.19 -12.19 -14.98
N MET A 385 7.64 -11.09 -14.46
CA MET A 385 7.37 -9.87 -15.24
C MET A 385 8.67 -9.18 -15.66
N ALA A 386 9.66 -9.11 -14.76
CA ALA A 386 10.98 -8.56 -15.05
C ALA A 386 11.71 -9.34 -16.16
N GLU A 387 11.59 -10.67 -16.16
CA GLU A 387 12.10 -11.52 -17.24
C GLU A 387 11.46 -11.24 -18.61
N LEU A 388 10.19 -10.85 -18.61
CA LEU A 388 9.48 -10.41 -19.82
C LEU A 388 9.82 -8.97 -20.21
N GLY A 389 10.67 -8.29 -19.43
CA GLY A 389 11.03 -6.88 -19.64
C GLY A 389 9.90 -5.92 -19.29
N VAL A 390 8.91 -6.36 -18.50
CA VAL A 390 7.74 -5.54 -18.13
C VAL A 390 7.88 -5.08 -16.69
N LEU A 391 7.91 -3.76 -16.51
CA LEU A 391 7.98 -3.13 -15.20
C LEU A 391 6.58 -2.81 -14.67
N LEU A 392 6.49 -2.69 -13.34
CA LEU A 392 5.28 -2.20 -12.69
C LEU A 392 4.91 -0.80 -13.18
N THR A 393 3.70 -0.69 -13.71
CA THR A 393 3.06 0.56 -14.08
C THR A 393 2.33 1.12 -12.86
N LYS A 394 2.88 2.18 -12.28
CA LYS A 394 2.31 2.87 -11.13
C LYS A 394 1.27 3.89 -11.60
N GLU A 395 0.07 3.83 -11.05
CA GLU A 395 -0.93 4.88 -11.24
C GLU A 395 -0.63 6.06 -10.30
N ASP A 396 -0.34 7.22 -10.85
CA ASP A 396 -0.09 8.45 -10.11
C ASP A 396 -1.41 8.90 -9.43
N ARG A 397 -1.45 8.97 -8.09
CA ARG A 397 -2.65 9.37 -7.30
C ARG A 397 -3.10 10.84 -7.56
N ARG A 398 -2.54 11.54 -8.56
CA ARG A 398 -2.92 12.90 -8.93
C ARG A 398 -4.28 12.92 -9.66
N VAL A 399 -5.31 13.30 -8.92
CA VAL A 399 -6.64 13.64 -9.45
C VAL A 399 -6.52 14.75 -10.49
N ARG A 400 -6.49 14.40 -11.77
CA ARG A 400 -6.68 15.36 -12.87
C ARG A 400 -8.14 15.83 -12.87
N HIS A 401 -8.41 17.01 -12.32
CA HIS A 401 -9.61 17.77 -12.64
C HIS A 401 -9.55 18.20 -14.12
N ARG A 402 -10.14 17.39 -15.01
CA ARG A 402 -10.41 17.81 -16.39
C ARG A 402 -11.56 18.80 -16.38
N ARG A 403 -11.28 20.09 -16.54
CA ARG A 403 -12.28 21.08 -17.01
C ARG A 403 -12.73 20.65 -18.41
N HIS A 404 -13.96 20.20 -18.57
CA HIS A 404 -14.58 20.08 -19.88
C HIS A 404 -15.02 21.48 -20.33
N GLY A 405 -14.49 21.91 -21.47
CA GLY A 405 -15.02 23.07 -22.19
C GLY A 405 -16.40 22.72 -22.74
N ALA A 406 -17.36 23.59 -22.50
CA ALA A 406 -18.59 23.65 -23.26
C ALA A 406 -18.52 24.87 -24.19
N SER A 407 -19.00 24.60 -25.40
CA SER A 407 -19.09 25.43 -26.60
C SER A 407 -19.86 26.74 -26.40
#